data_AF-A0A137S5A9-F1
#
_entry.id   AF-A0A137S5A9-F1
#
_cell.length_a   1.000
_cell.length_b   1.000
_cell.length_c   1.000
_cell.angle_alpha   90.00
_cell.angle_beta   90.00
_cell.angle_gamma   90.00
#
_symmetry.space_group_name_H-M   'P 1'
#
loop_
_entity.id
_entity.type
_entity.pdbx_description
1 polymer ?
#
loop_
_entity_poly.entity_id
_entity_poly.type
_entity_poly.pdbx_seq_one_letter_code
_entity_poly.pdbx_strand_id
1 'polypeptide(L)'
;MAEHQAFTPTHKTLLGITVVLVLVASFWSTQSSSAKIPALPIEPLVTPTSAAASTETLPDAIAESRPDTRTQHHEVQSGDTLSSIFSSAGAPGSDLNKILEADVEYLALETLQPGTQLRLTFDDQDRFTELALVLDSARTVFYTRTDDDQFEYRRMEADTHWVSEVLRGSIEGSFYVSAVKAGLTAHQIASVNQLLEHRLNFRRDLRAGDQFAVIISHEMADDQSTGKTRVEAVSLKRGSRTHTAFRFEDGNYYDQNGKSVLPAFRRWPTQTPYRVSSHFNPNRKHPVTKRIAPVVCQGSWNLIHFGSNKPRIAL
;
A
#
# COMPACT_ATOMS: atom_id res chain seq x y z
N MET A 1 11.09 62.47 -20.31
CA MET A 1 11.42 62.29 -21.74
C MET A 1 12.01 60.89 -21.89
N ALA A 2 11.33 59.98 -22.59
CA ALA A 2 11.85 58.64 -22.89
C ALA A 2 11.47 58.29 -24.33
N GLU A 3 12.51 57.99 -25.10
CA GLU A 3 12.53 57.79 -26.55
C GLU A 3 11.97 56.41 -26.93
N HIS A 4 11.01 56.36 -27.87
CA HIS A 4 10.55 55.12 -28.46
C HIS A 4 11.54 54.64 -29.53
N GLN A 5 12.24 53.54 -29.27
CA GLN A 5 13.13 52.90 -30.25
C GLN A 5 12.30 52.32 -31.41
N ALA A 6 12.52 52.86 -32.61
CA ALA A 6 11.91 52.38 -33.84
C ALA A 6 12.65 51.13 -34.36
N PHE A 7 11.91 50.04 -34.58
CA PHE A 7 12.41 48.83 -35.22
C PHE A 7 12.87 49.11 -36.66
N THR A 8 14.14 48.85 -36.94
CA THR A 8 14.74 48.98 -38.26
C THR A 8 14.15 47.97 -39.27
N PRO A 9 14.10 48.31 -40.57
CA PRO A 9 13.44 47.48 -41.60
C PRO A 9 14.02 46.07 -41.72
N THR A 10 15.28 45.86 -41.30
CA THR A 10 15.96 44.56 -41.28
C THR A 10 15.41 43.61 -40.21
N HIS A 11 14.87 44.12 -39.10
CA HIS A 11 14.23 43.27 -38.09
C HIS A 11 12.85 42.77 -38.54
N LYS A 12 12.14 43.55 -39.37
CA LYS A 12 10.84 43.15 -39.91
C LYS A 12 10.97 42.03 -40.94
N THR A 13 12.02 42.04 -41.77
CA THR A 13 12.28 40.96 -42.73
C THR A 13 12.73 39.68 -42.04
N LEU A 14 13.56 39.78 -40.99
CA LEU A 14 14.06 38.62 -40.24
C LEU A 14 12.94 37.92 -39.44
N LEU A 15 11.98 38.70 -38.90
CA LEU A 15 10.81 38.15 -38.20
C LEU A 15 9.78 37.52 -39.16
N GLY A 16 9.69 38.01 -40.40
CA GLY A 16 8.88 37.37 -41.44
C GLY A 16 9.38 35.97 -41.84
N ILE A 17 10.71 35.81 -41.99
CA ILE A 17 11.32 34.54 -42.39
C ILE A 17 11.16 33.47 -41.29
N THR A 18 11.27 33.85 -40.01
CA THR A 18 11.11 32.89 -38.91
C THR A 18 9.66 32.40 -38.77
N VAL A 19 8.67 33.26 -39.02
CA VAL A 19 7.25 32.85 -39.01
C VAL A 19 6.93 31.89 -40.15
N VAL A 20 7.50 32.10 -41.34
CA VAL A 20 7.30 31.19 -42.49
C VAL A 20 7.95 29.82 -42.25
N LEU A 21 9.14 29.77 -41.64
CA LEU A 21 9.81 28.50 -41.29
C LEU A 21 9.02 27.68 -40.27
N VAL A 22 8.40 28.31 -39.27
CA VAL A 22 7.56 27.62 -38.28
C VAL A 22 6.27 27.07 -38.92
N LEU A 23 5.69 27.80 -39.88
CA LEU A 23 4.49 27.33 -40.59
C LEU A 23 4.78 26.15 -41.53
N VAL A 24 5.94 26.11 -42.19
CA VAL A 24 6.34 24.98 -43.04
C VAL A 24 6.61 23.72 -42.20
N ALA A 25 7.25 23.86 -41.03
CA ALA A 25 7.48 22.74 -40.12
C ALA A 25 6.17 22.16 -39.55
N SER A 26 5.12 22.97 -39.44
CA SER A 26 3.80 22.54 -38.94
C SER A 26 2.99 21.74 -39.98
N PHE A 27 3.35 21.81 -41.27
CA PHE A 27 2.60 21.16 -42.35
C PHE A 27 3.11 19.74 -42.70
N TRP A 28 4.26 19.32 -42.16
CA TRP A 28 4.87 18.01 -42.47
C TRP A 28 4.62 16.94 -41.41
N SER A 29 3.88 17.24 -40.34
CA SER A 29 3.58 16.27 -39.27
C SER A 29 2.11 15.86 -39.26
N THR A 30 1.66 15.20 -40.34
CA THR A 30 0.48 14.31 -40.29
C THR A 30 0.65 13.16 -41.28
N GLN A 31 1.53 12.20 -40.96
CA GLN A 31 1.42 10.86 -41.50
C GLN A 31 1.04 9.93 -40.35
N SER A 32 -0.26 9.84 -40.07
CA SER A 32 -0.81 8.79 -39.22
C SER A 32 -0.66 7.46 -39.96
N SER A 33 0.30 6.64 -39.52
CA SER A 33 0.34 5.24 -39.91
C SER A 33 -0.90 4.53 -39.35
N SER A 34 -1.83 4.20 -40.22
CA SER A 34 -2.94 3.28 -39.93
C SER A 34 -2.36 1.93 -39.51
N ALA A 35 -2.57 1.55 -38.26
CA ALA A 35 -2.19 0.24 -37.74
C ALA A 35 -2.88 -0.86 -38.56
N LYS A 36 -2.08 -1.72 -39.20
CA LYS A 36 -2.55 -2.92 -39.89
C LYS A 36 -2.57 -4.05 -38.86
N ILE A 37 -3.75 -4.39 -38.35
CA ILE A 37 -3.97 -5.56 -37.49
C ILE A 37 -3.76 -6.82 -38.35
N PRO A 38 -2.82 -7.71 -38.04
CA PRO A 38 -2.75 -9.00 -38.71
C PRO A 38 -3.90 -9.89 -38.22
N ALA A 39 -4.73 -10.34 -39.16
CA ALA A 39 -5.77 -11.31 -38.92
C ALA A 39 -5.14 -12.67 -38.55
N LEU A 40 -5.50 -13.22 -37.39
CA LEU A 40 -5.20 -14.59 -37.01
C LEU A 40 -6.05 -15.55 -37.87
N PRO A 41 -5.46 -16.60 -38.47
CA PRO A 41 -6.24 -17.61 -39.18
C PRO A 41 -7.09 -18.42 -38.21
N ILE A 42 -8.40 -18.48 -38.47
CA ILE A 42 -9.33 -19.39 -37.80
C ILE A 42 -9.24 -20.73 -38.54
N GLU A 43 -8.63 -21.74 -37.92
CA GLU A 43 -8.73 -23.12 -38.42
C GLU A 43 -10.09 -23.73 -38.04
N PRO A 44 -10.71 -24.51 -38.94
CA PRO A 44 -12.07 -24.97 -38.78
C PRO A 44 -12.20 -26.12 -37.77
N LEU A 45 -13.34 -26.06 -37.05
CA LEU A 45 -13.85 -27.05 -36.12
C LEU A 45 -14.04 -28.41 -36.80
N VAL A 46 -13.20 -29.39 -36.46
CA VAL A 46 -13.42 -30.80 -36.80
C VAL A 46 -13.93 -31.51 -35.55
N THR A 47 -15.19 -31.96 -35.59
CA THR A 47 -15.72 -32.98 -34.69
C THR A 47 -15.38 -34.37 -35.23
N PRO A 48 -15.12 -35.33 -34.34
CA PRO A 48 -15.87 -36.58 -34.46
C PRO A 48 -16.43 -37.09 -33.13
N THR A 49 -17.74 -37.28 -33.14
CA THR A 49 -18.51 -38.47 -32.71
C THR A 49 -17.78 -39.54 -31.89
N SER A 50 -18.24 -39.69 -30.64
CA SER A 50 -18.67 -40.92 -29.96
C SER A 50 -18.02 -42.26 -30.34
N ALA A 51 -17.28 -42.87 -29.40
CA ALA A 51 -17.49 -44.27 -28.99
C ALA A 51 -16.69 -44.64 -27.73
N ALA A 52 -17.38 -45.41 -26.88
CA ALA A 52 -16.86 -46.45 -25.99
C ALA A 52 -16.14 -46.05 -24.69
N ALA A 53 -16.91 -46.27 -23.61
CA ALA A 53 -16.49 -46.65 -22.28
C ALA A 53 -15.18 -47.47 -22.22
N SER A 54 -14.26 -47.00 -21.38
CA SER A 54 -13.38 -47.84 -20.58
C SER A 54 -13.35 -47.27 -19.17
N THR A 55 -14.01 -48.00 -18.27
CA THR A 55 -13.83 -47.88 -16.83
C THR A 55 -12.42 -48.34 -16.51
N GLU A 56 -11.46 -47.43 -16.44
CA GLU A 56 -10.22 -47.66 -15.72
C GLU A 56 -10.32 -46.97 -14.37
N THR A 57 -10.67 -47.79 -13.38
CA THR A 57 -10.53 -47.52 -11.96
C THR A 57 -9.05 -47.25 -11.67
N LEU A 58 -8.67 -45.97 -11.60
CA LEU A 58 -7.38 -45.57 -11.07
C LEU A 58 -7.43 -45.68 -9.54
N PRO A 59 -6.46 -46.33 -8.88
CA PRO A 59 -6.45 -46.48 -7.43
C PRO A 59 -6.35 -45.14 -6.71
N ASP A 60 -7.27 -44.96 -5.78
CA ASP A 60 -7.34 -43.95 -4.75
C ASP A 60 -6.11 -44.08 -3.82
N ALA A 61 -5.04 -43.33 -4.09
CA ALA A 61 -3.88 -43.11 -3.23
C ALA A 61 -3.10 -41.94 -3.86
N ILE A 62 -3.08 -40.72 -3.34
CA ILE A 62 -2.81 -40.32 -1.96
C ILE A 62 -3.72 -39.12 -1.66
N ALA A 63 -4.87 -39.37 -1.03
CA ALA A 63 -5.49 -38.34 -0.20
C ALA A 63 -4.56 -38.20 1.03
N GLU A 64 -3.71 -37.18 1.02
CA GLU A 64 -3.01 -36.77 2.24
C GLU A 64 -4.08 -36.60 3.32
N SER A 65 -4.00 -37.41 4.38
CA SER A 65 -4.86 -37.28 5.54
C SER A 65 -4.64 -35.89 6.15
N ARG A 66 -5.47 -34.92 5.78
CA ARG A 66 -5.60 -33.72 6.59
C ARG A 66 -6.10 -34.20 7.95
N PRO A 67 -5.37 -33.96 9.05
CA PRO A 67 -5.91 -34.24 10.36
C PRO A 67 -7.27 -33.53 10.46
N ASP A 68 -8.27 -34.22 10.98
CA ASP A 68 -9.56 -33.61 11.30
C ASP A 68 -9.27 -32.46 12.27
N THR A 69 -9.32 -31.24 11.75
CA THR A 69 -8.93 -30.03 12.46
C THR A 69 -10.16 -29.16 12.61
N ARG A 70 -10.42 -28.72 13.83
CA ARG A 70 -11.51 -27.78 14.11
C ARG A 70 -10.97 -26.37 13.97
N THR A 71 -11.60 -25.58 13.12
CA THR A 71 -11.21 -24.19 12.88
C THR A 71 -12.33 -23.25 13.33
N GLN A 72 -12.00 -22.31 14.21
CA GLN A 72 -12.90 -21.25 14.65
C GLN A 72 -12.48 -19.91 14.06
N HIS A 73 -13.44 -19.21 13.46
CA HIS A 73 -13.25 -17.86 12.93
C HIS A 73 -13.79 -16.84 13.92
N HIS A 74 -13.04 -15.77 14.15
CA HIS A 74 -13.45 -14.65 14.99
C HIS A 74 -13.12 -13.34 14.30
N GLU A 75 -14.12 -12.51 14.07
CA GLU A 75 -13.92 -11.13 13.66
C GLU A 75 -13.74 -10.27 14.91
N VAL A 76 -12.60 -9.60 14.99
CA VAL A 76 -12.27 -8.72 16.11
C VAL A 76 -13.26 -7.58 16.22
N GLN A 77 -13.82 -7.37 17.41
CA GLN A 77 -14.74 -6.27 17.72
C GLN A 77 -14.10 -5.21 18.63
N SER A 78 -14.76 -4.05 18.73
CA SER A 78 -14.31 -3.01 19.66
C SER A 78 -14.53 -3.46 21.10
N GLY A 79 -13.46 -3.46 21.90
CA GLY A 79 -13.48 -3.91 23.29
C GLY A 79 -13.02 -5.36 23.49
N ASP A 80 -12.81 -6.11 22.41
CA ASP A 80 -12.20 -7.44 22.50
C ASP A 80 -10.78 -7.35 23.07
N THR A 81 -10.38 -8.41 23.78
CA THR A 81 -8.99 -8.70 24.18
C THR A 81 -8.57 -10.04 23.64
N LEU A 82 -7.28 -10.23 23.33
CA LEU A 82 -6.79 -11.54 22.87
C LEU A 82 -7.07 -12.63 23.91
N SER A 83 -6.92 -12.31 25.19
CA SER A 83 -7.28 -13.18 26.31
C SER A 83 -8.75 -13.61 26.28
N SER A 84 -9.69 -12.68 26.04
CA SER A 84 -11.12 -13.00 25.94
C SER A 84 -11.46 -13.84 24.71
N ILE A 85 -10.82 -13.57 23.57
CA ILE A 85 -11.05 -14.32 22.33
C ILE A 85 -10.57 -15.77 22.52
N PHE A 86 -9.36 -15.96 23.03
CA PHE A 86 -8.79 -17.29 23.31
C PHE A 86 -9.66 -18.06 24.30
N SER A 87 -10.05 -17.42 25.41
CA SER A 87 -10.91 -18.07 26.42
C SER A 87 -12.27 -18.47 25.84
N SER A 88 -12.88 -17.64 24.98
CA SER A 88 -14.16 -17.95 24.34
C SER A 88 -14.07 -19.07 23.31
N ALA A 89 -12.91 -19.24 22.68
CA ALA A 89 -12.63 -20.28 21.70
C ALA A 89 -12.18 -21.62 22.33
N GLY A 90 -11.95 -21.64 23.65
CA GLY A 90 -11.43 -22.80 24.37
C GLY A 90 -9.91 -22.98 24.27
N ALA A 91 -9.18 -21.97 23.79
CA ALA A 91 -7.72 -21.98 23.75
C ALA A 91 -7.11 -21.58 25.12
N PRO A 92 -6.07 -22.27 25.62
CA PRO A 92 -5.53 -21.97 26.94
C PRO A 92 -4.70 -20.68 26.93
N GLY A 93 -4.81 -19.90 28.01
CA GLY A 93 -4.03 -18.65 28.17
C GLY A 93 -2.51 -18.87 28.23
N SER A 94 -2.04 -20.06 28.59
CA SER A 94 -0.62 -20.41 28.52
C SER A 94 -0.08 -20.40 27.09
N ASP A 95 -0.90 -20.78 26.11
CA ASP A 95 -0.51 -20.75 24.71
C ASP A 95 -0.51 -19.33 24.15
N LEU A 96 -1.45 -18.49 24.61
CA LEU A 96 -1.43 -17.07 24.30
C LEU A 96 -0.12 -16.42 24.77
N ASN A 97 0.35 -16.73 25.99
CA ASN A 97 1.63 -16.22 26.49
C ASN A 97 2.81 -16.63 25.59
N LYS A 98 2.85 -17.89 25.15
CA LYS A 98 3.90 -18.38 24.23
C LYS A 98 3.82 -17.69 22.85
N ILE A 99 2.61 -17.41 22.36
CA ILE A 99 2.40 -16.61 21.14
C ILE A 99 2.92 -15.18 21.33
N LEU A 100 2.62 -14.54 22.46
CA LEU A 100 3.12 -13.20 22.77
C LEU A 100 4.66 -13.18 22.84
N GLU A 101 5.28 -14.21 23.42
CA GLU A 101 6.74 -14.37 23.42
C GLU A 101 7.31 -14.50 22.00
N ALA A 102 6.65 -15.26 21.13
CA ALA A 102 7.03 -15.39 19.72
C ALA A 102 6.80 -14.10 18.91
N ASP A 103 5.85 -13.25 19.32
CA ASP A 103 5.53 -11.98 18.64
C ASP A 103 6.43 -10.81 19.03
N VAL A 104 7.19 -10.87 20.12
CA VAL A 104 7.99 -9.74 20.65
C VAL A 104 8.84 -9.06 19.57
N GLU A 105 9.37 -9.81 18.61
CA GLU A 105 10.24 -9.27 17.57
C GLU A 105 9.48 -8.72 16.34
N TYR A 106 8.23 -9.12 16.16
CA TYR A 106 7.43 -8.80 14.98
C TYR A 106 6.31 -7.78 15.27
N LEU A 107 5.82 -7.74 16.51
CA LEU A 107 4.74 -6.87 17.00
C LEU A 107 3.51 -6.90 16.08
N ALA A 108 3.22 -8.06 15.48
CA ALA A 108 2.11 -8.19 14.54
C ALA A 108 0.77 -8.12 15.29
N LEU A 109 0.72 -8.63 16.53
CA LEU A 109 -0.49 -8.58 17.36
C LEU A 109 -0.86 -7.15 17.76
N GLU A 110 0.12 -6.23 17.86
CA GLU A 110 -0.15 -4.80 18.12
C GLU A 110 -0.85 -4.07 16.97
N THR A 111 -0.86 -4.68 15.77
CA THR A 111 -1.49 -4.08 14.58
C THR A 111 -2.98 -4.41 14.45
N LEU A 112 -3.49 -5.31 15.29
CA LEU A 112 -4.89 -5.73 15.31
C LEU A 112 -5.82 -4.54 15.51
N GLN A 113 -6.84 -4.49 14.64
CA GLN A 113 -7.88 -3.48 14.66
C GLN A 113 -9.25 -4.17 14.58
N PRO A 114 -10.33 -3.53 15.04
CA PRO A 114 -11.67 -4.02 14.78
C PRO A 114 -11.88 -4.32 13.28
N GLY A 115 -12.48 -5.47 12.98
CA GLY A 115 -12.65 -6.01 11.63
C GLY A 115 -11.54 -6.96 11.17
N THR A 116 -10.41 -7.08 11.89
CA THR A 116 -9.40 -8.10 11.58
C THR A 116 -9.98 -9.50 11.82
N GLN A 117 -9.75 -10.42 10.87
CA GLN A 117 -10.21 -11.80 10.96
C GLN A 117 -9.13 -12.67 11.60
N LEU A 118 -9.49 -13.34 12.69
CA LEU A 118 -8.67 -14.33 13.36
C LEU A 118 -9.20 -15.73 13.06
N ARG A 119 -8.27 -16.66 12.87
CA ARG A 119 -8.57 -18.08 12.74
C ARG A 119 -7.79 -18.85 13.79
N LEU A 120 -8.51 -19.58 14.62
CA LEU A 120 -7.96 -20.44 15.66
C LEU A 120 -8.17 -21.89 15.25
N THR A 121 -7.09 -22.62 15.03
CA THR A 121 -7.12 -24.01 14.62
C THR A 121 -6.80 -24.91 15.80
N PHE A 122 -7.54 -26.01 15.92
CA PHE A 122 -7.39 -27.05 16.93
C PHE A 122 -7.21 -28.40 16.22
N ASP A 123 -6.43 -29.30 16.82
CA ASP A 123 -6.32 -30.68 16.36
C ASP A 123 -7.55 -31.53 16.72
N ASP A 124 -7.49 -32.82 16.37
CA ASP A 124 -8.51 -33.83 16.63
C ASP A 124 -8.75 -34.09 18.13
N GLN A 125 -7.82 -33.64 18.99
CA GLN A 125 -7.88 -33.75 20.45
C GLN A 125 -8.35 -32.43 21.10
N ASP A 126 -8.88 -31.49 20.31
CA ASP A 126 -9.26 -30.13 20.74
C ASP A 126 -8.10 -29.32 21.33
N ARG A 127 -6.85 -29.70 21.06
CA ARG A 127 -5.69 -28.91 21.45
C ARG A 127 -5.44 -27.83 20.41
N PHE A 128 -5.25 -26.61 20.88
CA PHE A 128 -4.96 -25.45 20.04
C PHE A 128 -3.63 -25.63 19.30
N THR A 129 -3.58 -25.41 17.99
CA THR A 129 -2.38 -25.66 17.16
C THR A 129 -1.93 -24.45 16.36
N GLU A 130 -2.83 -23.54 15.99
CA GLU A 130 -2.46 -22.39 15.15
C GLU A 130 -3.34 -21.17 15.40
N LEU A 131 -2.72 -19.99 15.48
CA LEU A 131 -3.38 -18.70 15.31
C LEU A 131 -3.02 -18.14 13.94
N ALA A 132 -4.00 -17.84 13.10
CA ALA A 132 -3.78 -17.07 11.88
C ALA A 132 -4.51 -15.71 11.94
N LEU A 133 -3.77 -14.64 11.64
CA LEU A 133 -4.25 -13.27 11.52
C LEU A 133 -4.33 -12.93 10.04
N VAL A 134 -5.53 -12.80 9.51
CA VAL A 134 -5.74 -12.36 8.13
C VAL A 134 -5.77 -10.84 8.13
N LEU A 135 -4.66 -10.22 7.70
CA LEU A 135 -4.50 -8.76 7.71
C LEU A 135 -5.26 -8.12 6.54
N ASP A 136 -5.17 -8.76 5.37
CA ASP A 136 -5.89 -8.41 4.14
C ASP A 136 -5.82 -9.57 3.14
N SER A 137 -6.31 -9.36 1.92
CA SER A 137 -6.34 -10.38 0.85
C SER A 137 -4.96 -10.92 0.46
N ALA A 138 -3.88 -10.16 0.69
CA ALA A 138 -2.52 -10.56 0.32
C ALA A 138 -1.73 -11.15 1.48
N ARG A 139 -2.03 -10.74 2.73
CA ARG A 139 -1.12 -10.94 3.87
C ARG A 139 -1.80 -11.66 5.02
N THR A 140 -1.23 -12.79 5.41
CA THR A 140 -1.63 -13.55 6.60
C THR A 140 -0.42 -13.84 7.47
N VAL A 141 -0.56 -13.62 8.78
CA VAL A 141 0.43 -14.00 9.79
C VAL A 141 -0.06 -15.26 10.50
N PHE A 142 0.85 -16.19 10.73
CA PHE A 142 0.60 -17.46 11.39
C PHE A 142 1.49 -17.61 12.61
N TYR A 143 0.93 -18.13 13.69
CA TYR A 143 1.66 -18.68 14.83
C TYR A 143 1.30 -20.15 14.92
N THR A 144 2.22 -21.01 14.49
CA THR A 144 1.99 -22.46 14.43
C THR A 144 2.72 -23.14 15.58
N ARG A 145 2.06 -24.06 16.28
CA ARG A 145 2.69 -24.85 17.35
C ARG A 145 3.75 -25.79 16.76
N THR A 146 4.90 -25.85 17.41
CA THR A 146 6.01 -26.75 17.08
C THR A 146 6.00 -28.00 17.98
N ASP A 147 6.81 -29.00 17.64
CA ASP A 147 6.95 -30.24 18.42
C ASP A 147 7.46 -30.00 19.86
N ASP A 148 8.22 -28.91 20.07
CA ASP A 148 8.73 -28.47 21.38
C ASP A 148 7.66 -27.73 22.23
N ASP A 149 6.40 -27.76 21.81
CA ASP A 149 5.28 -27.07 22.46
C ASP A 149 5.44 -25.54 22.53
N GLN A 150 6.20 -24.97 21.58
CA GLN A 150 6.39 -23.53 21.36
C GLN A 150 5.64 -23.06 20.12
N PHE A 151 5.58 -21.75 19.88
CA PHE A 151 4.99 -21.19 18.67
C PHE A 151 6.05 -20.57 17.77
N GLU A 152 5.95 -20.86 16.48
CA GLU A 152 6.78 -20.25 15.45
C GLU A 152 5.95 -19.21 14.68
N TYR A 153 6.53 -18.02 14.51
CA TYR A 153 5.97 -16.97 13.66
C TYR A 153 6.28 -17.24 12.19
N ARG A 154 5.27 -17.15 11.33
CA ARG A 154 5.41 -17.18 9.88
C ARG A 154 4.52 -16.12 9.25
N ARG A 155 5.03 -15.39 8.27
CA ARG A 155 4.21 -14.49 7.44
C ARG A 155 4.15 -15.02 6.02
N MET A 156 2.94 -15.09 5.47
CA MET A 156 2.71 -15.31 4.05
C MET A 156 2.24 -14.01 3.42
N GLU A 157 2.87 -13.66 2.31
CA GLU A 157 2.50 -12.52 1.47
C GLU A 157 2.34 -13.04 0.04
N ALA A 158 1.17 -12.85 -0.55
CA ALA A 158 0.92 -13.13 -1.96
C ALA A 158 1.46 -11.99 -2.84
N ASP A 159 1.68 -12.28 -4.11
CA ASP A 159 2.08 -11.28 -5.09
C ASP A 159 0.98 -10.21 -5.25
N THR A 160 1.40 -8.95 -5.27
CA THR A 160 0.48 -7.81 -5.44
C THR A 160 0.87 -6.94 -6.62
N HIS A 161 -0.11 -6.24 -7.17
CA HIS A 161 0.10 -5.24 -8.20
C HIS A 161 -0.71 -3.97 -7.89
N TRP A 162 -0.32 -2.85 -8.51
CA TRP A 162 -0.95 -1.56 -8.27
C TRP A 162 -1.81 -1.16 -9.47
N VAL A 163 -3.06 -0.81 -9.21
CA VAL A 163 -4.00 -0.30 -10.23
C VAL A 163 -4.33 1.15 -9.91
N SER A 164 -4.10 2.04 -10.88
CA SER A 164 -4.30 3.48 -10.69
C SER A 164 -5.65 3.96 -11.22
N GLU A 165 -6.25 4.90 -10.50
CA GLU A 165 -7.41 5.67 -10.94
C GLU A 165 -7.14 7.17 -10.88
N VAL A 166 -7.90 7.95 -11.64
CA VAL A 166 -7.78 9.41 -11.69
C VAL A 166 -9.07 10.04 -11.17
N LEU A 167 -8.97 10.69 -10.02
CA LEU A 167 -10.06 11.41 -9.37
C LEU A 167 -9.90 12.90 -9.64
N ARG A 168 -10.97 13.57 -10.09
CA ARG A 168 -10.95 14.99 -10.47
C ARG A 168 -12.13 15.71 -9.83
N GLY A 169 -11.95 16.99 -9.52
CA GLY A 169 -13.03 17.81 -9.01
C GLY A 169 -12.71 19.30 -9.04
N SER A 170 -13.74 20.10 -8.81
CA SER A 170 -13.64 21.53 -8.53
C SER A 170 -13.93 21.81 -7.07
N ILE A 171 -13.25 22.81 -6.51
CA ILE A 171 -13.47 23.23 -5.13
C ILE A 171 -14.84 23.93 -5.02
N GLU A 172 -15.69 23.38 -4.17
CA GLU A 172 -16.95 23.94 -3.72
C GLU A 172 -16.97 23.95 -2.20
N GLY A 173 -16.73 25.12 -1.58
CA GLY A 173 -16.55 25.22 -0.14
C GLY A 173 -15.14 24.76 0.28
N SER A 174 -15.05 23.66 1.04
CA SER A 174 -13.75 23.14 1.50
C SER A 174 -13.19 22.05 0.57
N PHE A 175 -11.87 21.93 0.55
CA PHE A 175 -11.19 20.85 -0.17
C PHE A 175 -11.68 19.47 0.28
N TYR A 176 -11.85 19.28 1.59
CA TYR A 176 -12.30 18.00 2.13
C TYR A 176 -13.66 17.58 1.55
N VAL A 177 -14.65 18.48 1.57
CA VAL A 177 -16.00 18.19 1.04
C VAL A 177 -15.93 17.90 -0.47
N SER A 178 -15.15 18.69 -1.21
CA SER A 178 -15.00 18.53 -2.65
C SER A 178 -14.28 17.23 -3.02
N ALA A 179 -13.26 16.85 -2.26
CA ALA A 179 -12.47 15.64 -2.48
C ALA A 179 -13.27 14.37 -2.12
N VAL A 180 -14.07 14.39 -1.04
CA VAL A 180 -15.00 13.30 -0.73
C VAL A 180 -16.03 13.12 -1.85
N LYS A 181 -16.61 14.22 -2.36
CA LYS A 181 -17.52 14.16 -3.52
C LYS A 181 -16.85 13.58 -4.78
N ALA A 182 -15.56 13.81 -4.95
CA ALA A 182 -14.78 13.27 -6.06
C ALA A 182 -14.34 11.82 -5.87
N GLY A 183 -14.68 11.18 -4.74
CA GLY A 183 -14.39 9.77 -4.46
C GLY A 183 -13.18 9.51 -3.56
N LEU A 184 -12.49 10.54 -3.05
CA LEU A 184 -11.36 10.34 -2.15
C LEU A 184 -11.82 9.95 -0.74
N THR A 185 -11.11 8.99 -0.12
CA THR A 185 -11.29 8.64 1.28
C THR A 185 -10.62 9.67 2.20
N ALA A 186 -11.05 9.73 3.47
CA ALA A 186 -10.48 10.65 4.45
C ALA A 186 -8.95 10.50 4.61
N HIS A 187 -8.44 9.27 4.52
CA HIS A 187 -7.00 8.99 4.57
C HIS A 187 -6.26 9.55 3.35
N GLN A 188 -6.79 9.33 2.15
CA GLN A 188 -6.22 9.87 0.91
C GLN A 188 -6.21 11.40 0.93
N ILE A 189 -7.28 12.03 1.41
CA ILE A 189 -7.37 13.50 1.57
C ILE A 189 -6.30 14.00 2.54
N ALA A 190 -6.08 13.31 3.66
CA ALA A 190 -5.02 13.65 4.61
C ALA A 190 -3.63 13.55 3.98
N SER A 191 -3.36 12.50 3.19
CA SER A 191 -2.11 12.37 2.44
C SER A 191 -1.92 13.50 1.44
N VAL A 192 -2.95 13.85 0.67
CA VAL A 192 -2.89 14.97 -0.28
C VAL A 192 -2.63 16.31 0.43
N ASN A 193 -3.26 16.54 1.58
CA ASN A 193 -3.01 17.73 2.39
C ASN A 193 -1.55 17.80 2.83
N GLN A 194 -1.01 16.71 3.37
CA GLN A 194 0.40 16.63 3.81
C GLN A 194 1.38 16.90 2.66
N LEU A 195 1.08 16.43 1.45
CA LEU A 195 1.96 16.64 0.29
C LEU A 195 2.02 18.11 -0.16
N LEU A 196 0.96 18.89 0.07
CA LEU A 196 0.86 20.27 -0.41
C LEU A 196 0.91 21.33 0.70
N GLU A 197 0.88 20.94 1.98
CA GLU A 197 0.74 21.86 3.12
C GLU A 197 1.83 22.95 3.20
N HIS A 198 3.06 22.63 2.78
CA HIS A 198 4.18 23.58 2.79
C HIS A 198 4.11 24.60 1.64
N ARG A 199 3.32 24.32 0.60
CA ARG A 199 3.19 25.16 -0.60
C ARG A 199 1.85 25.90 -0.65
N LEU A 200 0.83 25.37 0.01
CA LEU A 200 -0.56 25.82 -0.10
C LEU A 200 -1.28 25.64 1.24
N ASN A 201 -1.90 26.72 1.74
CA ASN A 201 -2.78 26.63 2.90
C ASN A 201 -4.21 26.36 2.45
N PHE A 202 -4.66 25.10 2.51
CA PHE A 202 -5.99 24.68 2.08
C PHE A 202 -7.17 25.47 2.69
N ARG A 203 -6.99 26.05 3.89
CA ARG A 203 -8.05 26.83 4.57
C ARG A 203 -8.12 28.29 4.10
N ARG A 204 -6.99 28.88 3.71
CA ARG A 204 -6.88 30.31 3.40
C ARG A 204 -6.76 30.60 1.91
N ASP A 205 -6.14 29.68 1.19
CA ASP A 205 -5.77 29.89 -0.20
C ASP A 205 -6.86 29.46 -1.18
N LEU A 206 -7.54 28.35 -0.90
CA LEU A 206 -8.49 27.79 -1.86
C LEU A 206 -9.71 28.68 -2.07
N ARG A 207 -10.16 28.73 -3.32
CA ARG A 207 -11.35 29.45 -3.76
C ARG A 207 -12.28 28.52 -4.51
N ALA A 208 -13.56 28.86 -4.51
CA ALA A 208 -14.54 28.16 -5.32
C ALA A 208 -14.13 28.21 -6.81
N GLY A 209 -14.21 27.06 -7.48
CA GLY A 209 -13.80 26.91 -8.89
C GLY A 209 -12.34 26.54 -9.12
N ASP A 210 -11.48 26.53 -8.09
CA ASP A 210 -10.15 25.91 -8.19
C ASP A 210 -10.31 24.43 -8.57
N GLN A 211 -9.38 23.89 -9.35
CA GLN A 211 -9.49 22.53 -9.90
C GLN A 211 -8.42 21.64 -9.27
N PHE A 212 -8.77 20.39 -8.98
CA PHE A 212 -7.81 19.40 -8.55
C PHE A 212 -7.96 18.09 -9.33
N ALA A 213 -6.83 17.39 -9.47
CA ALA A 213 -6.75 16.03 -9.98
C ALA A 213 -5.78 15.25 -9.09
N VAL A 214 -6.17 14.03 -8.72
CA VAL A 214 -5.38 13.13 -7.91
C VAL A 214 -5.35 11.77 -8.59
N ILE A 215 -4.15 11.21 -8.74
CA ILE A 215 -3.96 9.84 -9.17
C ILE A 215 -3.73 9.01 -7.91
N ILE A 216 -4.62 8.05 -7.67
CA ILE A 216 -4.53 7.11 -6.55
C ILE A 216 -4.24 5.73 -7.12
N SER A 217 -3.29 5.02 -6.53
CA SER A 217 -3.10 3.59 -6.79
C SER A 217 -3.64 2.77 -5.64
N HIS A 218 -4.33 1.68 -5.99
CA HIS A 218 -4.83 0.66 -5.09
C HIS A 218 -3.96 -0.59 -5.23
N GLU A 219 -3.54 -1.17 -4.12
CA GLU A 219 -2.86 -2.46 -4.13
C GLU A 219 -3.92 -3.56 -4.24
N MET A 220 -3.71 -4.45 -5.20
CA MET A 220 -4.56 -5.58 -5.53
C MET A 220 -3.77 -6.87 -5.38
N ALA A 221 -4.38 -7.86 -4.75
CA ALA A 221 -3.95 -9.26 -4.79
C ALA A 221 -4.98 -10.00 -5.65
N ASP A 222 -4.55 -10.52 -6.80
CA ASP A 222 -5.44 -10.97 -7.85
C ASP A 222 -6.53 -9.91 -8.16
N ASP A 223 -7.81 -10.25 -8.03
CA ASP A 223 -8.94 -9.34 -8.26
C ASP A 223 -9.45 -8.66 -6.98
N GLN A 224 -8.79 -8.86 -5.82
CA GLN A 224 -9.22 -8.32 -4.53
C GLN A 224 -8.32 -7.18 -4.04
N SER A 225 -8.92 -6.05 -3.68
CA SER A 225 -8.17 -4.96 -3.07
C SER A 225 -7.67 -5.34 -1.68
N THR A 226 -6.39 -5.05 -1.40
CA THR A 226 -5.82 -5.20 -0.05
C THR A 226 -6.25 -4.07 0.89
N GLY A 227 -6.99 -3.07 0.37
CA GLY A 227 -7.36 -1.84 1.09
C GLY A 227 -6.22 -0.82 1.21
N LYS A 228 -4.97 -1.19 0.84
CA LYS A 228 -3.87 -0.23 0.79
C LYS A 228 -3.99 0.68 -0.43
N THR A 229 -3.81 1.96 -0.18
CA THR A 229 -3.82 2.99 -1.23
C THR A 229 -2.63 3.92 -1.08
N ARG A 230 -2.18 4.47 -2.20
CA ARG A 230 -1.13 5.49 -2.22
C ARG A 230 -1.43 6.56 -3.27
N VAL A 231 -0.97 7.77 -3.00
CA VAL A 231 -1.07 8.87 -3.97
C VAL A 231 0.10 8.75 -4.94
N GLU A 232 -0.17 8.71 -6.25
CA GLU A 232 0.89 8.75 -7.27
C GLU A 232 1.16 10.17 -7.73
N ALA A 233 0.10 10.96 -7.89
CA ALA A 233 0.23 12.35 -8.30
C ALA A 233 -0.92 13.20 -7.77
N VAL A 234 -0.62 14.47 -7.53
CA VAL A 234 -1.60 15.51 -7.23
C VAL A 234 -1.31 16.70 -8.10
N SER A 235 -2.36 17.29 -8.64
CA SER A 235 -2.33 18.60 -9.28
C SER A 235 -3.48 19.44 -8.74
N LEU A 236 -3.18 20.63 -8.22
CA LEU A 236 -4.16 21.61 -7.80
C LEU A 236 -3.89 22.93 -8.53
N LYS A 237 -4.81 23.31 -9.40
CA LYS A 237 -4.76 24.54 -10.19
C LYS A 237 -5.57 25.63 -9.50
N ARG A 238 -4.89 26.73 -9.18
CA ARG A 238 -5.46 27.94 -8.59
C ARG A 238 -5.01 29.15 -9.39
N GLY A 239 -5.95 29.78 -10.09
CA GLY A 239 -5.64 30.91 -11.00
C GLY A 239 -4.56 30.53 -12.02
N SER A 240 -3.42 31.22 -11.98
CA SER A 240 -2.26 30.96 -12.85
C SER A 240 -1.23 30.00 -12.27
N ARG A 241 -1.39 29.55 -11.02
CA ARG A 241 -0.44 28.66 -10.35
C ARG A 241 -0.98 27.24 -10.29
N THR A 242 -0.10 26.28 -10.50
CA THR A 242 -0.40 24.85 -10.31
C THR A 242 0.53 24.31 -9.25
N HIS A 243 -0.05 23.73 -8.20
CA HIS A 243 0.66 23.03 -7.14
C HIS A 243 0.63 21.54 -7.47
N THR A 244 1.80 20.92 -7.58
CA THR A 244 1.92 19.51 -7.97
C THR A 244 2.78 18.74 -6.99
N ALA A 245 2.47 17.46 -6.81
CA ALA A 245 3.32 16.50 -6.15
C ALA A 245 3.26 15.18 -6.93
N PHE A 246 4.41 14.58 -7.21
CA PHE A 246 4.55 13.32 -7.94
C PHE A 246 5.36 12.35 -7.09
N ARG A 247 4.86 11.12 -6.95
CA ARG A 247 5.61 10.03 -6.33
C ARG A 247 6.69 9.55 -7.29
N PHE A 248 7.91 9.36 -6.79
CA PHE A 248 9.01 8.80 -7.56
C PHE A 248 9.33 7.36 -7.12
N GLU A 249 10.24 6.69 -7.82
CA GLU A 249 10.58 5.28 -7.59
C GLU A 249 11.19 5.03 -6.20
N ASP A 250 11.85 6.04 -5.63
CA ASP A 250 12.39 6.02 -4.27
C ASP A 250 11.31 6.08 -3.17
N GLY A 251 10.04 6.24 -3.54
CA GLY A 251 8.90 6.36 -2.64
C GLY A 251 8.69 7.75 -2.06
N ASN A 252 9.53 8.72 -2.41
CA ASN A 252 9.37 10.12 -2.01
C ASN A 252 8.52 10.89 -3.03
N TYR A 253 8.17 12.13 -2.66
CA TYR A 253 7.31 12.99 -3.46
C TYR A 253 8.03 14.27 -3.83
N TYR A 254 7.87 14.68 -5.09
CA TYR A 254 8.58 15.80 -5.69
C TYR A 254 7.63 16.73 -6.43
N ASP A 255 7.95 18.02 -6.47
CA ASP A 255 7.24 18.98 -7.33
C ASP A 255 7.68 18.85 -8.80
N GLN A 256 7.04 19.61 -9.69
CA GLN A 256 7.34 19.63 -11.13
C GLN A 256 8.81 19.96 -11.48
N ASN A 257 9.59 20.52 -10.54
CA ASN A 257 10.99 20.87 -10.73
C ASN A 257 11.93 19.85 -10.05
N GLY A 258 11.40 18.73 -9.54
CA GLY A 258 12.18 17.71 -8.84
C GLY A 258 12.57 18.10 -7.40
N LYS A 259 11.92 19.09 -6.78
CA LYS A 259 12.19 19.43 -5.38
C LYS A 259 11.27 18.63 -4.46
N SER A 260 11.83 18.03 -3.41
CA SER A 260 11.05 17.29 -2.41
C SER A 260 9.93 18.17 -1.84
N VAL A 261 8.71 17.63 -1.77
CA VAL A 261 7.58 18.28 -1.11
C VAL A 261 7.45 17.86 0.35
N LEU A 262 7.96 16.68 0.71
CA LEU A 262 7.97 16.20 2.08
C LEU A 262 9.08 16.88 2.89
N PRO A 263 8.83 17.15 4.18
CA PRO A 263 9.86 17.66 5.08
C PRO A 263 10.98 16.64 5.25
N ALA A 264 12.22 17.12 5.37
CA ALA A 264 13.36 16.26 5.63
C ALA A 264 13.25 15.64 7.03
N PHE A 265 13.41 14.31 7.12
CA PHE A 265 13.54 13.64 8.41
C PHE A 265 14.81 14.11 9.12
N ARG A 266 14.70 14.34 10.43
CA ARG A 266 15.89 14.51 11.26
C ARG A 266 16.63 13.17 11.30
N ARG A 267 17.95 13.19 11.13
CA ARG A 267 18.80 11.99 11.22
C ARG A 267 18.69 11.30 12.59
N TRP A 268 18.55 12.08 13.66
CA TRP A 268 18.38 11.56 15.01
C TRP A 268 16.97 11.89 15.51
N PRO A 269 16.31 10.94 16.19
CA PRO A 269 14.99 11.18 16.77
C PRO A 269 15.04 12.12 17.98
N THR A 270 16.20 12.26 18.62
CA THR A 270 16.44 13.13 19.79
C THR A 270 17.21 14.39 19.40
N GLN A 271 17.04 15.46 20.19
CA GLN A 271 17.78 16.72 19.97
C GLN A 271 19.29 16.54 20.20
N THR A 272 19.65 15.75 21.20
CA THR A 272 21.04 15.37 21.49
C THR A 272 21.34 14.02 20.87
N PRO A 273 22.46 13.85 20.15
CA PRO A 273 22.85 12.55 19.64
C PRO A 273 23.34 11.65 20.79
N TYR A 274 22.58 10.60 21.10
CA TYR A 274 23.04 9.54 22.00
C TYR A 274 23.78 8.45 21.21
N ARG A 275 24.72 7.77 21.88
CA ARG A 275 25.39 6.60 21.28
C ARG A 275 24.36 5.49 21.06
N VAL A 276 24.30 4.97 19.84
CA VAL A 276 23.48 3.81 19.49
C VAL A 276 24.06 2.57 20.16
N SER A 277 23.29 1.95 21.05
CA SER A 277 23.67 0.71 21.73
C SER A 277 23.49 -0.53 20.85
N SER A 278 22.44 -0.55 20.01
CA SER A 278 22.15 -1.62 19.06
C SER A 278 21.65 -1.05 17.73
N HIS A 279 22.22 -1.54 16.63
CA HIS A 279 21.83 -1.14 15.27
C HIS A 279 20.79 -2.13 14.72
N PHE A 280 20.01 -1.66 13.74
CA PHE A 280 19.17 -2.55 12.94
C PHE A 280 20.02 -3.67 12.34
N ASN A 281 19.63 -4.92 12.60
CA ASN A 281 20.32 -6.10 12.11
C ASN A 281 19.31 -7.24 11.92
N PRO A 282 18.92 -7.54 10.67
CA PRO A 282 17.92 -8.58 10.39
C PRO A 282 18.44 -9.99 10.71
N ASN A 283 19.75 -10.17 10.81
CA ASN A 283 20.40 -11.47 11.00
C ASN A 283 21.07 -11.59 12.39
N ARG A 284 20.64 -10.80 13.39
CA ARG A 284 21.17 -10.92 14.76
C ARG A 284 20.91 -12.35 15.25
N LYS A 285 21.94 -13.03 15.76
CA LYS A 285 21.80 -14.31 16.43
C LYS A 285 21.70 -14.10 17.94
N HIS A 286 20.69 -14.69 18.56
CA HIS A 286 20.55 -14.65 20.01
C HIS A 286 21.70 -15.45 20.68
N PRO A 287 22.44 -14.87 21.64
CA PRO A 287 23.71 -15.42 22.10
C PRO A 287 23.59 -16.79 22.79
N VAL A 288 22.47 -17.02 23.48
CA VAL A 288 22.18 -18.27 24.23
C VAL A 288 21.51 -19.30 23.31
N THR A 289 20.30 -19.00 22.83
CA THR A 289 19.49 -19.91 21.98
C THR A 289 20.04 -20.13 20.57
N LYS A 290 21.02 -19.34 20.10
CA LYS A 290 21.63 -19.40 18.74
C LYS A 290 20.67 -19.23 17.55
N ARG A 291 19.38 -18.99 17.81
CA ARG A 291 18.36 -18.69 16.79
C ARG A 291 18.56 -17.28 16.22
N ILE A 292 18.11 -17.08 14.98
CA ILE A 292 18.03 -15.75 14.37
C ILE A 292 16.90 -15.00 15.06
N ALA A 293 17.19 -13.79 15.49
CA ALA A 293 16.35 -12.97 16.34
C ALA A 293 16.57 -11.50 15.91
N PRO A 294 15.87 -10.99 14.88
CA PRO A 294 16.17 -9.68 14.27
C PRO A 294 16.08 -8.50 15.26
N VAL A 295 16.93 -7.48 15.04
CA VAL A 295 16.72 -6.14 15.64
C VAL A 295 15.95 -5.30 14.63
N VAL A 296 14.67 -5.07 14.87
CA VAL A 296 13.79 -4.30 13.97
C VAL A 296 13.86 -2.78 14.18
N CYS A 297 14.44 -2.31 15.29
CA CYS A 297 14.53 -0.88 15.62
C CYS A 297 15.91 -0.50 16.20
N GLN A 298 16.37 0.70 15.90
CA GLN A 298 17.62 1.26 16.44
C GLN A 298 17.33 1.98 17.77
N GLY A 299 17.67 1.37 18.91
CA GLY A 299 17.36 1.95 20.22
C GLY A 299 17.66 1.06 21.42
N SER A 300 17.54 1.64 22.62
CA SER A 300 17.61 0.95 23.91
C SER A 300 16.31 0.18 24.18
N TRP A 301 16.39 -1.01 24.78
CA TRP A 301 15.23 -1.78 25.28
C TRP A 301 14.46 -1.09 26.42
N ASN A 302 15.01 0.00 26.97
CA ASN A 302 14.32 0.86 27.92
C ASN A 302 13.89 2.15 27.24
N LEU A 303 12.58 2.44 27.29
CA LEU A 303 11.87 3.61 26.77
C LEU A 303 11.52 3.62 25.27
N ILE A 304 10.47 2.90 24.88
CA ILE A 304 9.58 3.39 23.80
C ILE A 304 8.13 2.96 24.11
N HIS A 305 7.35 3.82 24.78
CA HIS A 305 5.88 3.76 24.69
C HIS A 305 5.44 4.79 23.65
N PHE A 306 5.08 4.33 22.45
CA PHE A 306 4.38 5.17 21.48
C PHE A 306 2.89 5.15 21.81
N GLY A 307 2.40 6.25 22.41
CA GLY A 307 0.97 6.51 22.54
C GLY A 307 0.37 6.76 21.14
N SER A 308 -0.40 5.78 20.64
CA SER A 308 -1.19 5.89 19.43
C SER A 308 -2.68 6.01 19.80
N ASN A 309 -3.34 7.06 19.33
CA ASN A 309 -4.73 7.41 19.68
C ASN A 309 -5.78 6.68 18.81
N LYS A 310 -5.52 5.42 18.45
CA LYS A 310 -6.51 4.53 17.80
C LYS A 310 -7.07 3.58 18.85
N PRO A 311 -8.36 3.15 18.74
CA PRO A 311 -8.87 2.06 19.54
C PRO A 311 -8.08 0.79 19.18
N ARG A 312 -7.08 0.48 19.99
CA ARG A 312 -6.31 -0.76 19.95
C ARG A 312 -6.94 -1.72 20.95
N ILE A 313 -6.91 -2.99 20.61
CA ILE A 313 -7.21 -4.06 21.55
C ILE A 313 -6.16 -4.02 22.67
N ALA A 314 -6.60 -4.21 23.91
CA ALA A 314 -5.68 -4.50 25.00
C ALA A 314 -5.15 -5.94 24.82
N LEU A 315 -3.82 -6.07 24.79
CA LEU A 315 -3.12 -7.36 24.81
C LEU A 315 -3.42 -8.10 26.12
#